data_AF-A0A520ZZV7-F1
#
_entry.id   AF-A0A520ZZV7-F1
#
_cell.length_a   1.000
_cell.length_b   1.000
_cell.length_c   1.000
_cell.angle_alpha   90.00
_cell.angle_beta   90.00
_cell.angle_gamma   90.00
#
_symmetry.space_group_name_H-M   'P 1'
#
loop_
_entity.id
_entity.type
_entity.pdbx_description
1 polymer ?
#
loop_
_entity_poly.entity_id
_entity_poly.type
_entity_poly.pdbx_seq_one_letter_code
_entity_poly.pdbx_strand_id
1 'polypeptide(L)'
;MSDFKKEMMFLLGHYGHIGITFVASIFLGMGGGILLDQKVFDGRTAPWFTFIGLAFGIAAGFKSLFDILWKSSKDLEKDKTDPEE
;
A
#
# COMPACT_ATOMS: atom_id res chain seq x y z
N MET A 1 4.57 -25.01 20.77
CA MET A 1 3.35 -24.51 20.07
C MET A 1 3.06 -23.02 20.37
N SER A 2 3.36 -22.51 21.57
CA SER A 2 3.19 -21.09 21.95
C SER A 2 4.12 -20.12 21.21
N ASP A 3 5.36 -20.53 20.95
CA ASP A 3 6.38 -19.67 20.32
C ASP A 3 6.08 -19.39 18.86
N PHE A 4 5.63 -20.41 18.12
CA PHE A 4 5.18 -20.25 16.74
C PHE A 4 4.00 -19.26 16.60
N LYS A 5 3.05 -19.28 17.55
CA LYS A 5 1.93 -18.32 17.57
C LYS A 5 2.45 -16.88 17.75
N LYS A 6 3.42 -16.67 18.63
CA LYS A 6 4.02 -15.34 18.86
C LYS A 6 4.80 -14.84 17.64
N GLU A 7 5.58 -15.72 17.00
CA GLU A 7 6.27 -15.39 15.74
C GLU A 7 5.30 -15.04 14.63
N MET A 8 4.24 -15.83 14.44
CA MET A 8 3.21 -15.52 13.45
C MET A 8 2.53 -14.18 13.73
N MET A 9 2.19 -13.88 14.99
CA MET A 9 1.60 -12.59 15.35
C MET A 9 2.57 -11.43 15.11
N PHE A 10 3.87 -11.64 15.36
CA PHE A 10 4.90 -10.64 15.09
C PHE A 10 5.08 -10.39 13.60
N LEU A 11 5.20 -11.45 12.79
CA LEU A 11 5.28 -11.35 11.32
C LEU A 11 4.05 -10.69 10.72
N LEU A 12 2.86 -11.07 11.21
CA LEU A 12 1.59 -10.52 10.76
C LEU A 12 1.45 -9.05 11.15
N GLY A 13 1.89 -8.65 12.34
CA GLY A 13 1.91 -7.25 12.74
C GLY A 13 2.87 -6.42 11.90
N HIS A 14 4.07 -6.95 11.66
CA HIS A 14 5.12 -6.27 10.91
C HIS A 14 4.74 -6.09 9.43
N TYR A 15 4.27 -7.14 8.77
CA TYR A 15 3.90 -7.09 7.36
C TYR A 15 2.46 -6.59 7.13
N GLY A 16 1.56 -6.81 8.10
CA GLY A 16 0.15 -6.44 8.00
C GLY A 16 -0.07 -4.94 7.90
N HIS A 17 0.77 -4.11 8.53
CA HIS A 17 0.70 -2.66 8.39
C HIS A 17 0.85 -2.21 6.92
N ILE A 18 1.69 -2.90 6.14
CA ILE A 18 1.90 -2.61 4.71
C ILE A 18 0.60 -2.85 3.93
N GLY A 19 -0.05 -3.99 4.16
CA GLY A 19 -1.33 -4.34 3.54
C GLY A 19 -2.47 -3.39 3.94
N ILE A 20 -2.54 -3.01 5.22
CA ILE A 20 -3.53 -2.06 5.73
C ILE A 20 -3.39 -0.71 5.01
N THR A 21 -2.16 -0.21 4.87
CA THR A 21 -1.87 1.07 4.22
C THR A 21 -2.22 1.01 2.73
N PHE A 22 -1.92 -0.11 2.07
CA PHE A 22 -2.27 -0.35 0.66
C PHE A 22 -3.79 -0.29 0.41
N VAL A 23 -4.57 -1.00 1.24
CA VAL A 23 -6.03 -1.01 1.16
C VAL A 23 -6.60 0.38 1.47
N ALA A 24 -6.03 1.08 2.45
CA ALA A 24 -6.42 2.46 2.77
C ALA A 24 -6.21 3.42 1.58
N SER A 25 -5.10 3.29 0.84
CA SER A 25 -4.87 4.08 -0.39
C SER A 25 -5.90 3.79 -1.48
N ILE A 26 -6.31 2.53 -1.65
CA ILE A 26 -7.37 2.16 -2.61
C ILE A 26 -8.69 2.82 -2.21
N PHE A 27 -9.08 2.74 -0.94
CA PHE A 27 -10.29 3.39 -0.45
C PHE A 27 -10.26 4.90 -0.61
N LEU A 28 -9.12 5.55 -0.39
CA LEU A 28 -8.96 6.98 -0.61
C LEU A 28 -9.04 7.34 -2.11
N GLY A 29 -8.40 6.57 -2.98
CA GLY A 29 -8.45 6.79 -4.43
C GLY A 29 -9.85 6.56 -5.01
N MET A 30 -10.51 5.46 -4.61
CA MET A 30 -11.87 5.14 -5.04
C MET A 30 -12.89 6.12 -4.44
N GLY A 31 -12.78 6.44 -3.14
CA GLY A 31 -13.65 7.39 -2.47
C GLY A 31 -13.53 8.81 -3.04
N GLY A 32 -12.30 9.26 -3.32
CA GLY A 32 -12.06 10.51 -4.04
C GLY A 32 -12.59 10.49 -5.48
N GLY A 33 -12.44 9.35 -6.17
CA GLY A 33 -12.96 9.15 -7.52
C GLY A 33 -14.49 9.28 -7.60
N ILE A 34 -15.21 8.64 -6.68
CA ILE A 34 -16.68 8.69 -6.58
C ILE A 34 -17.16 10.11 -6.24
N LEU A 35 -16.48 10.80 -5.31
CA LEU A 35 -16.84 12.17 -4.94
C LEU A 35 -16.69 13.15 -6.12
N LEU A 36 -15.65 12.99 -6.94
CA LEU A 36 -15.47 13.81 -8.14
C LEU A 36 -16.49 13.45 -9.25
N ASP A 37 -16.80 12.16 -9.41
CA ASP A 37 -17.80 11.68 -10.38
C ASP A 37 -19.20 12.26 -10.08
N GLN A 38 -19.59 12.27 -8.81
CA GLN A 38 -20.88 12.83 -8.37
C GLN A 38 -20.91 14.37 -8.40
N LYS A 39 -19.81 15.04 -8.06
CA LYS A 39 -19.80 16.50 -7.85
C LYS A 39 -19.48 17.31 -9.10
N VAL A 40 -18.78 16.73 -10.09
CA VAL A 40 -18.34 17.44 -11.31
C VAL A 40 -19.15 17.02 -12.53
N PHE A 41 -19.63 15.77 -12.60
CA PHE A 41 -20.19 15.21 -13.84
C PHE A 41 -21.69 14.85 -13.78
N ASP A 42 -22.36 15.09 -12.67
CA ASP A 42 -23.83 14.98 -12.51
C ASP A 42 -24.41 13.65 -13.05
N GLY A 43 -23.62 12.57 -12.92
CA GLY A 43 -23.99 11.21 -13.35
C GLY A 43 -24.10 10.98 -14.86
N ARG A 44 -23.76 11.94 -15.73
CA ARG A 44 -23.89 11.77 -17.20
C ARG A 44 -22.76 11.00 -17.85
N THR A 45 -21.56 11.07 -17.30
CA THR A 45 -20.42 10.32 -17.82
C THR A 45 -20.27 9.09 -16.95
N ALA A 46 -20.50 7.91 -17.51
CA ALA A 46 -20.20 6.61 -16.91
C ALA A 46 -18.81 6.61 -16.23
N PRO A 47 -18.52 5.71 -15.27
CA PRO A 47 -17.71 5.96 -14.07
C PRO A 47 -16.19 5.99 -14.33
N TRP A 48 -15.76 6.74 -15.33
CA TRP A 48 -14.39 6.92 -15.77
C TRP A 48 -13.53 7.55 -14.67
N PHE A 49 -14.10 8.48 -13.91
CA PHE A 49 -13.37 9.12 -12.82
C PHE A 49 -13.17 8.17 -11.63
N THR A 50 -14.13 7.28 -11.38
CA THR A 50 -13.97 6.19 -10.42
C THR A 50 -12.87 5.22 -10.86
N PHE A 51 -12.80 4.87 -12.16
CA PHE A 51 -11.70 4.06 -12.70
C PHE A 51 -10.34 4.74 -12.60
N ILE A 52 -10.26 6.05 -12.84
CA ILE A 52 -9.03 6.84 -12.69
C ILE A 52 -8.62 6.92 -11.21
N GLY A 53 -9.56 7.20 -10.31
CA GLY A 53 -9.32 7.21 -8.86
C GLY A 53 -8.90 5.85 -8.32
N LEU A 54 -9.49 4.77 -8.83
CA LEU A 54 -9.11 3.40 -8.53
C LEU A 54 -7.70 3.09 -9.05
N ALA A 55 -7.40 3.40 -10.30
CA ALA A 55 -6.07 3.21 -10.89
C ALA A 55 -5.01 4.02 -10.13
N PHE A 56 -5.34 5.23 -9.70
CA PHE A 56 -4.45 6.07 -8.89
C PHE A 56 -4.25 5.50 -7.48
N GLY A 57 -5.32 5.03 -6.82
CA GLY A 57 -5.24 4.37 -5.52
C GLY A 57 -4.39 3.10 -5.56
N ILE A 58 -4.57 2.28 -6.60
CA ILE A 58 -3.74 1.09 -6.86
C ILE A 58 -2.29 1.49 -7.11
N ALA A 59 -2.03 2.47 -7.99
CA ALA A 59 -0.68 2.93 -8.30
C ALA A 59 0.04 3.50 -7.07
N ALA A 60 -0.64 4.30 -6.26
CA ALA A 60 -0.11 4.85 -5.01
C ALA A 60 0.20 3.74 -3.99
N GLY A 61 -0.70 2.77 -3.83
CA GLY A 61 -0.48 1.60 -3.00
C GLY A 61 0.73 0.78 -3.45
N PHE A 62 0.82 0.48 -4.74
CA PHE A 62 1.94 -0.30 -5.29
C PHE A 62 3.26 0.45 -5.16
N LYS A 63 3.27 1.77 -5.37
CA LYS A 63 4.46 2.60 -5.14
C LYS A 63 4.94 2.52 -3.70
N SER A 64 4.03 2.57 -2.72
CA SER A 64 4.40 2.43 -1.31
C SER A 64 4.97 1.04 -1.01
N LEU A 65 4.40 -0.03 -1.59
CA LEU A 65 4.90 -1.39 -1.41
C LEU A 65 6.30 -1.55 -2.02
N PHE A 66 6.49 -1.09 -3.26
CA PHE A 66 7.78 -1.15 -3.95
C PHE A 66 8.87 -0.37 -3.21
N ASP A 67 8.55 0.81 -2.66
CA ASP A 67 9.49 1.60 -1.89
C ASP A 67 9.99 0.85 -0.65
N ILE A 68 9.07 0.22 0.10
CA ILE A 68 9.39 -0.59 1.28
C ILE A 68 10.23 -1.81 0.90
N LEU A 69 9.86 -2.51 -0.19
CA LEU A 69 10.59 -3.67 -0.67
C LEU A 69 12.01 -3.31 -1.08
N TRP A 70 12.17 -2.22 -1.84
CA TRP A 70 13.49 -1.76 -2.29
C TRP A 70 14.36 -1.29 -1.12
N LYS A 71 13.77 -0.61 -0.14
CA LYS A 71 14.48 -0.16 1.05
C LYS A 71 14.92 -1.34 1.92
N SER A 72 14.06 -2.33 2.10
CA SER A 72 14.41 -3.57 2.80
C SER A 72 15.56 -4.32 2.13
N SER A 73 15.60 -4.38 0.78
CA SER A 73 16.73 -4.98 0.07
C SER A 73 18.04 -4.20 0.25
N LYS A 74 18.00 -2.86 0.23
CA LYS A 74 19.20 -2.04 0.45
C LYS A 74 19.71 -2.13 1.88
N ASP A 75 18.83 -2.16 2.87
CA ASP A 75 19.21 -2.29 4.28
C ASP A 75 19.91 -3.64 4.53
N LEU A 76 19.47 -4.71 3.87
CA LEU A 76 20.12 -6.03 3.90
C LEU A 76 21.50 -6.09 3.21
N GLU A 77 21.74 -5.26 2.20
CA GLU A 77 23.07 -5.13 1.58
C GLU A 77 24.04 -4.29 2.42
N LYS A 78 23.52 -3.25 3.08
CA LYS A 78 24.33 -2.36 3.93
C LYS A 78 24.87 -3.08 5.17
N ASP A 79 24.06 -3.94 5.78
CA ASP A 79 24.44 -4.80 6.92
C ASP A 79 25.59 -5.77 6.60
N LYS A 80 25.69 -6.24 5.34
CA LYS A 80 26.76 -7.16 4.91
C LYS A 80 28.08 -6.47 4.57
N THR A 81 28.05 -5.17 4.28
CA THR A 81 29.21 -4.42 3.77
C THR A 81 29.93 -3.64 4.88
N ASP A 82 29.35 -3.59 6.08
CA ASP A 82 29.94 -3.04 7.30
C ASP A 82 30.17 -4.19 8.31
N PRO A 83 31.06 -5.17 8.04
CA PRO A 83 31.63 -5.93 9.13
C PRO A 83 32.45 -4.94 9.94
N GLU A 84 31.98 -4.65 11.16
CA GLU A 84 32.67 -3.81 12.14
C GLU A 84 34.20 -4.06 12.09
N GLU A 85 34.97 -2.99 11.93
CA GLU A 85 36.44 -2.96 12.10
C GLU A 85 36.87 -3.55 13.44
#